data_AF-A0A357JF39-F1
#
_entry.id   AF-A0A357JF39-F1
#
_cell.length_a   1.000
_cell.length_b   1.000
_cell.length_c   1.000
_cell.angle_alpha   90.00
_cell.angle_beta   90.00
_cell.angle_gamma   90.00
#
_symmetry.space_group_name_H-M   'P 1'
#
loop_
_entity.id
_entity.type
_entity.pdbx_description
1 polymer ?
#
loop_
_entity_poly.entity_id
_entity_poly.type
_entity_poly.pdbx_seq_one_letter_code
_entity_poly.pdbx_strand_id
1 'polypeptide(L)' 'ALGRAIVRNSKLFLMDEPLSNLDAKLRVQMRSEIVKLHNELKTTTIYVTHDQTEAMTMA' A
#
# COMPACT_ATOMS: atom_id res chain seq x y z
N ALA A 1 1.82 10.99 -3.55
CA ALA A 1 0.35 10.81 -3.47
C ALA A 1 -0.08 10.13 -2.17
N LEU A 2 0.56 9.02 -1.77
CA LEU A 2 0.27 8.25 -0.56
C LEU A 2 0.16 9.12 0.72
N GLY A 3 1.14 9.97 1.00
CA GLY A 3 1.14 10.86 2.17
C GLY A 3 -0.08 11.79 2.26
N ARG A 4 -0.59 12.28 1.12
CA ARG A 4 -1.79 13.13 1.08
C ARG A 4 -3.06 12.35 1.41
N ALA A 5 -3.11 11.07 1.08
CA ALA A 5 -4.24 10.22 1.43
C ALA A 5 -4.29 10.04 2.95
N ILE A 6 -3.17 9.66 3.57
CA ILE A 6 -3.06 9.33 5.00
C ILE A 6 -3.51 10.50 5.90
N VAL A 7 -3.11 11.73 5.56
CA VAL A 7 -3.42 12.95 6.35
C VAL A 7 -4.94 13.21 6.47
N ARG A 8 -5.78 12.62 5.61
CA ARG A 8 -7.23 12.90 5.60
C ARG A 8 -8.06 12.14 6.64
N ASN A 9 -7.47 11.33 7.52
CA ASN A 9 -8.19 10.53 8.52
C ASN A 9 -9.42 9.80 7.91
N SER A 10 -9.22 9.23 6.71
CA SER A 10 -10.26 8.58 5.92
C SER A 10 -10.64 7.23 6.50
N LYS A 11 -11.93 6.88 6.42
CA LYS A 11 -12.43 5.55 6.83
C LYS A 11 -12.00 4.41 5.90
N LEU A 12 -11.61 4.74 4.67
CA LEU A 12 -11.22 3.79 3.63
C LEU A 12 -10.06 4.38 2.81
N PHE A 13 -9.07 3.54 2.53
CA PHE A 13 -8.02 3.84 1.55
C PHE A 13 -8.18 2.95 0.31
N LEU A 14 -8.05 3.55 -0.86
CA LEU A 14 -7.95 2.84 -2.13
C LEU A 14 -6.59 3.17 -2.75
N MET A 15 -5.81 2.14 -3.05
CA MET A 15 -4.51 2.25 -3.71
C MET A 15 -4.57 1.50 -5.03
N ASP A 16 -4.47 2.24 -6.14
CA ASP A 16 -4.50 1.69 -7.49
C ASP A 16 -3.08 1.60 -8.05
N GLU A 17 -2.58 0.37 -8.17
CA GLU A 17 -1.20 0.01 -8.58
C GLU A 17 -0.09 0.90 -7.99
N PRO A 18 -0.02 1.09 -6.66
CA PRO A 18 0.83 2.13 -6.07
C PRO A 18 2.34 1.91 -6.21
N LEU A 19 2.78 0.71 -6.59
CA LEU A 19 4.20 0.33 -6.69
C LEU A 19 4.68 0.00 -8.12
N SER A 20 3.81 0.10 -9.13
CA SER A 20 4.11 -0.33 -10.51
C SER A 20 5.30 0.39 -11.15
N ASN A 21 5.54 1.65 -10.77
CA ASN A 21 6.63 2.48 -11.29
C ASN A 21 7.93 2.42 -10.47
N LEU A 22 8.05 1.50 -9.50
CA LEU A 22 9.24 1.39 -8.65
C LEU A 22 10.19 0.27 -9.10
N ASP A 23 11.48 0.53 -8.94
CA ASP A 23 12.50 -0.52 -9.07
C ASP A 23 12.27 -1.65 -8.06
N ALA A 24 12.81 -2.83 -8.34
CA ALA A 24 12.52 -4.04 -7.57
C ALA A 24 12.92 -3.91 -6.08
N LYS A 25 14.02 -3.22 -5.77
CA LYS A 25 14.52 -3.08 -4.40
C LYS A 25 13.65 -2.13 -3.60
N LEU A 26 13.34 -0.98 -4.18
CA LEU A 26 12.50 0.03 -3.57
C LEU A 26 11.05 -0.46 -3.43
N ARG A 27 10.56 -1.26 -4.39
CA ARG A 27 9.25 -1.91 -4.30
C ARG A 27 9.11 -2.80 -3.08
N VAL A 28 10.08 -3.67 -2.82
CA VAL A 28 10.07 -4.55 -1.64
C VAL A 28 10.08 -3.73 -0.35
N GLN A 29 10.91 -2.69 -0.30
CA GLN A 29 10.95 -1.79 0.86
C GLN A 29 9.60 -1.09 1.08
N MET A 30 9.07 -0.44 0.05
CA MET A 30 7.82 0.31 0.13
C MET A 30 6.63 -0.60 0.47
N ARG A 31 6.62 -1.85 0.00
CA ARG A 31 5.60 -2.83 0.38
C ARG A 31 5.58 -3.08 1.89
N SER A 32 6.76 -3.28 2.49
CA SER A 32 6.89 -3.45 3.94
C SER A 32 6.36 -2.23 4.70
N GLU A 33 6.64 -1.02 4.21
CA GLU A 33 6.13 0.22 4.81
C GLU A 33 4.60 0.35 4.68
N ILE A 34 4.00 -0.06 3.56
CA ILE A 34 2.54 -0.07 3.40
C ILE A 34 1.87 -1.04 4.39
N VAL A 35 2.43 -2.24 4.60
CA VAL A 35 1.92 -3.20 5.60
C VAL A 35 1.97 -2.60 7.01
N LYS A 36 3.11 -2.02 7.40
CA LYS A 36 3.27 -1.38 8.71
C LYS A 36 2.26 -0.27 8.91
N LEU A 37 2.13 0.61 7.91
CA LEU A 37 1.19 1.70 7.94
C LEU A 37 -0.27 1.21 8.03
N HIS A 38 -0.64 0.17 7.29
CA HIS A 38 -1.96 -0.44 7.37
C HIS A 38 -2.26 -0.94 8.79
N ASN A 39 -1.28 -1.61 9.42
CA ASN A 39 -1.38 -2.12 10.80
C ASN A 39 -1.49 -0.99 11.84
N GLU A 40 -0.82 0.13 11.63
CA GLU A 40 -0.87 1.31 12.51
C GLU A 40 -2.20 2.07 12.38
N LEU A 41 -2.64 2.32 11.14
CA LEU A 41 -3.85 3.09 10.87
C LEU A 41 -5.13 2.30 11.17
N LYS A 42 -5.11 0.96 11.06
CA LYS A 42 -6.26 0.06 11.27
C LYS A 42 -7.50 0.43 10.45
N THR A 43 -7.28 1.07 9.30
CA THR A 43 -8.33 1.49 8.38
C THR A 43 -8.48 0.46 7.27
N THR A 44 -9.72 0.20 6.85
CA THR A 44 -9.97 -0.64 5.66
C THR A 44 -9.19 -0.10 4.47
N THR A 45 -8.41 -0.96 3.82
CA THR A 45 -7.57 -0.60 2.68
C THR A 45 -7.83 -1.57 1.55
N ILE A 46 -8.11 -1.04 0.36
CA ILE A 46 -8.24 -1.80 -0.89
C ILE A 46 -6.99 -1.51 -1.72
N TYR A 47 -6.24 -2.57 -2.04
CA TYR A 47 -5.00 -2.49 -2.81
C TYR A 47 -5.21 -3.25 -4.13
N VAL A 48 -5.09 -2.56 -5.25
CA VAL A 48 -5.23 -3.12 -6.60
C VAL A 48 -3.83 -3.28 -7.20
N THR A 49 -3.54 -4.46 -7.72
CA THR A 49 -2.25 -4.78 -8.33
C THR A 49 -2.40 -5.90 -9.35
N HIS A 50 -1.55 -5.89 -10.37
CA HIS A 50 -1.37 -7.00 -11.30
C HIS A 50 -0.27 -7.98 -10.83
N ASP A 51 0.48 -7.65 -9.76
CA ASP A 51 1.52 -8.52 -9.20
C ASP A 51 0.94 -9.46 -8.14
N GLN A 52 0.88 -10.75 -8.47
CA GLN A 52 0.40 -11.80 -7.56
C GLN A 52 1.24 -11.90 -6.28
N THR A 53 2.55 -11.60 -6.34
CA THR A 53 3.43 -11.61 -5.17
C THR A 53 3.04 -10.51 -4.20
N GLU A 54 2.64 -9.34 -4.71
CA GLU A 54 2.11 -8.26 -3.86
C GLU A 54 0.85 -8.72 -3.14
N ALA A 55 -0.12 -9.28 -3.88
CA ALA A 55 -1.37 -9.77 -3.30
C ALA A 55 -1.16 -10.82 -2.20
N MET A 56 -0.23 -11.76 -2.40
CA MET A 56 0.04 -12.83 -1.45
C MET A 56 0.82 -12.38 -0.20
N THR A 57 1.48 -11.22 -0.26
CA THR A 57 2.32 -10.70 0.84
C THR A 57 1.68 -9.55 1.62
N MET A 58 0.51 -9.08 1.20
CA MET A 58 -0.26 -8.01 1.83
C MET A 58 -1.34 -8.52 2.81
N ALA A 59 -1.30 -9.80 3.20
CA ALA A 59 -2.27 -10.44 4.10
C ALA A 59 -1.99 -10.17 5.59
#